data_AF-A0A498H349-F1
#
_entry.id   AF-A0A498H349-F1
#
_cell.length_a   1.000
_cell.length_b   1.000
_cell.length_c   1.000
_cell.angle_alpha   90.00
_cell.angle_beta   90.00
_cell.angle_gamma   90.00
#
_symmetry.space_group_name_H-M   'P 1'
#
loop_
_entity.id
_entity.type
_entity.pdbx_description
1 polymer ?
#
loop_
_entity_poly.entity_id
_entity_poly.type
_entity_poly.pdbx_seq_one_letter_code
_entity_poly.pdbx_strand_id
1 'polypeptide(L)'
;MQERLVTLGEAAAWASAYMDKTITRSNISYLLQYGKVRKHTDTAAGGVRVDLDELAAYYEENRAREIAWREKLGDDLNWDLSFDRCTESETTKHVHRLHPYKGKFIPQLVEYFLDDRTDAFKTGVFFRKDDTVLDPFMGSGTTLIQAAEMGIHAVGIDISGFNCMIVRAKFTHGNPARINRSLEEALAGTTAFSCRNFDDDYDRQLKKKLAQFNKAHFPSPGFKRSVHGKPEEERAYGEEMLERFFRENASFFAKNETRDDARLIDEDGMAVFLAEWFNPRIRQEMACYLRLIDEVPDEDTRTLMRIVLSRTARACRATTHYDLGTLKERQVGPYYCYKHKKLCTPVGSILRHLRKNTRDTLDRLEAFAALRQEVEVAVLHGDSRTIGIPDAVRAENPDFAARIAKKRIDGVFTSPPYVGQIDYHEQHAYAYELFGIRRRDAEEIGALSSGTGSAARQQYVDGVGRVLSNVSRYVRDDGNFFVVANDRFNLYPAIATESGLAIVNEYRRPVLNRTERDRRPYAETIFHMVKE
;
A
#
# COMPACT_ATOMS: atom_id res chain seq x y z
N MET A 1 36.14 -23.42 6.23
CA MET A 1 35.07 -23.39 7.25
C MET A 1 34.19 -24.59 7.03
N GLN A 2 33.81 -25.28 8.10
CA GLN A 2 32.91 -26.44 8.04
C GLN A 2 31.48 -25.91 7.90
N GLU A 3 30.79 -26.22 6.80
CA GLU A 3 29.43 -25.69 6.52
C GLU A 3 28.47 -26.04 7.68
N ARG A 4 27.94 -25.02 8.37
CA ARG A 4 27.01 -25.22 9.49
C ARG A 4 25.57 -25.33 8.98
N LEU A 5 25.29 -26.47 8.36
CA LEU A 5 24.01 -26.73 7.70
C LEU A 5 22.89 -27.07 8.70
N VAL A 6 21.84 -26.25 8.73
CA VAL A 6 20.67 -26.43 9.61
C VAL A 6 19.36 -26.47 8.82
N THR A 7 18.29 -27.00 9.41
CA THR A 7 16.94 -26.94 8.81
C THR A 7 16.45 -25.50 8.68
N LEU A 8 15.41 -25.28 7.88
CA LEU A 8 14.75 -23.97 7.78
C LEU A 8 14.17 -23.48 9.13
N GLY A 9 13.73 -24.38 10.01
CA GLY A 9 13.18 -24.02 11.31
C GLY A 9 14.28 -23.56 12.28
N GLU A 10 15.37 -24.31 12.35
CA GLU A 10 16.56 -23.94 13.13
C GLU A 10 17.20 -22.65 12.61
N ALA A 11 17.31 -22.49 11.28
CA ALA A 11 17.79 -21.24 10.66
C ALA A 11 16.92 -20.05 11.05
N ALA A 12 15.59 -20.22 11.07
CA ALA A 12 14.65 -19.17 11.46
C ALA A 12 14.79 -18.80 12.94
N ALA A 13 14.89 -19.79 13.84
CA ALA A 13 15.10 -19.55 15.27
C ALA A 13 16.46 -18.88 15.55
N TRP A 14 17.54 -19.38 14.92
CA TRP A 14 18.86 -18.78 15.02
C TRP A 14 18.86 -17.35 14.51
N ALA A 15 18.31 -17.10 13.31
CA ALA A 15 18.29 -15.76 12.73
C ALA A 15 17.45 -14.80 13.58
N SER A 16 16.35 -15.29 14.16
CA SER A 16 15.51 -14.47 15.04
C SER A 16 16.26 -13.99 16.27
N ALA A 17 17.01 -14.89 16.92
CA ALA A 17 17.86 -14.56 18.05
C ALA A 17 19.04 -13.66 17.64
N TYR A 18 19.66 -13.94 16.50
CA TYR A 18 20.81 -13.19 16.00
C TYR A 18 20.46 -11.74 15.63
N MET A 19 19.24 -11.52 15.10
CA MET A 19 18.77 -10.19 14.65
C MET A 19 17.85 -9.48 15.63
N ASP A 20 17.55 -10.09 16.78
CA ASP A 20 16.56 -9.61 17.76
C ASP A 20 15.21 -9.21 17.12
N LYS A 21 14.72 -10.04 16.18
CA LYS A 21 13.46 -9.83 15.46
C LYS A 21 12.83 -11.15 14.99
N THR A 22 11.52 -11.20 14.86
CA THR A 22 10.82 -12.43 14.42
C THR A 22 11.14 -12.75 12.96
N ILE A 23 11.90 -13.82 12.72
CA ILE A 23 12.21 -14.35 11.39
C ILE A 23 11.58 -15.74 11.29
N THR A 24 10.64 -15.89 10.36
CA THR A 24 9.89 -17.12 10.16
C THR A 24 10.58 -18.05 9.17
N ARG A 25 10.15 -19.33 9.15
CA ARG A 25 10.52 -20.29 8.11
C ARG A 25 10.25 -19.76 6.69
N SER A 26 9.19 -18.96 6.52
CA SER A 26 8.83 -18.36 5.23
C SER A 26 9.84 -17.29 4.80
N ASN A 27 10.40 -16.51 5.74
CA ASN A 27 11.48 -15.57 5.46
C ASN A 27 12.74 -16.29 4.97
N ILE A 28 13.14 -17.37 5.65
CA ILE A 28 14.29 -18.17 5.20
C ILE A 28 14.02 -18.80 3.83
N SER A 29 12.82 -19.33 3.61
CA SER A 29 12.42 -19.90 2.32
C SER A 29 12.46 -18.86 1.19
N TYR A 30 12.09 -17.61 1.48
CA TYR A 30 12.20 -16.50 0.55
C TYR A 30 13.67 -16.23 0.17
N LEU A 31 14.59 -16.17 1.13
CA LEU A 31 16.01 -15.97 0.85
C LEU A 31 16.55 -17.05 -0.10
N LEU A 32 16.19 -18.31 0.12
CA LEU A 32 16.56 -19.42 -0.77
C LEU A 32 15.92 -19.30 -2.16
N GLN A 33 14.62 -19.00 -2.23
CA GLN A 33 13.87 -18.88 -3.48
C GLN A 33 14.44 -17.77 -4.37
N TYR A 34 14.93 -16.70 -3.76
CA TYR A 34 15.52 -15.55 -4.45
C TYR A 34 17.04 -15.62 -4.59
N GLY A 35 17.65 -16.73 -4.18
CA GLY A 35 19.08 -16.98 -4.32
C GLY A 35 19.96 -16.08 -3.44
N LYS A 36 19.39 -15.48 -2.39
CA LYS A 36 20.11 -14.66 -1.41
C LYS A 36 21.00 -15.47 -0.47
N VAL A 37 20.61 -16.71 -0.23
CA VAL A 37 21.37 -17.71 0.52
C VAL A 37 21.33 -19.03 -0.25
N ARG A 38 22.34 -19.90 -0.06
CA ARG A 38 22.46 -21.19 -0.72
C ARG A 38 21.45 -22.19 -0.19
N LYS A 39 20.84 -22.91 -1.14
CA LYS A 39 19.97 -24.06 -0.85
C LYS A 39 20.86 -25.29 -0.86
N HIS A 40 21.05 -25.92 0.29
CA HIS A 40 21.71 -27.22 0.40
C HIS A 40 20.63 -28.29 0.43
N THR A 41 20.82 -29.37 -0.31
CA THR A 41 19.89 -30.51 -0.31
C THR A 41 20.63 -31.67 0.32
N ASP A 42 20.14 -32.13 1.46
CA ASP A 42 20.69 -33.31 2.12
C ASP A 42 20.09 -34.55 1.46
N THR A 43 20.92 -35.31 0.74
CA THR A 43 20.51 -36.53 0.04
C THR A 43 20.21 -37.69 1.00
N ALA A 44 20.67 -37.65 2.25
CA ALA A 44 20.42 -38.68 3.26
C ALA A 44 19.16 -38.40 4.10
N ALA A 45 18.88 -37.13 4.43
CA ALA A 45 17.73 -36.73 5.26
C ALA A 45 16.52 -36.16 4.48
N GLY A 46 16.60 -36.01 3.15
CA GLY A 46 15.50 -35.55 2.29
C GLY A 46 15.05 -34.10 2.52
N GLY A 47 15.86 -33.30 3.21
CA GLY A 47 15.50 -31.96 3.70
C GLY A 47 16.27 -30.82 3.04
N VAL A 48 15.63 -29.64 2.97
CA VAL A 48 16.29 -28.39 2.59
C VAL A 48 17.08 -27.85 3.78
N ARG A 49 18.38 -27.59 3.58
CA ARG A 49 19.30 -27.04 4.58
C ARG A 49 19.86 -25.69 4.16
N VAL A 50 20.30 -24.92 5.15
CA VAL A 50 20.86 -23.56 5.02
C VAL A 50 22.15 -23.48 5.82
N ASP A 51 23.19 -22.89 5.26
CA ASP A 51 24.43 -22.60 5.98
C ASP A 51 24.24 -21.37 6.88
N LEU A 52 24.48 -21.52 8.18
CA LEU A 52 24.39 -20.42 9.14
C LEU A 52 25.41 -19.32 8.88
N ASP A 53 26.59 -19.64 8.36
CA ASP A 53 27.63 -18.63 8.15
C ASP A 53 27.28 -17.73 6.96
N GLU A 54 26.70 -18.29 5.89
CA GLU A 54 26.17 -17.52 4.76
C GLU A 54 24.93 -16.69 5.18
N LEU A 55 24.08 -17.26 6.04
CA LEU A 55 22.93 -16.55 6.59
C LEU A 55 23.37 -15.37 7.47
N ALA A 56 24.42 -15.55 8.29
CA ALA A 56 25.04 -14.49 9.08
C ALA A 56 25.59 -13.38 8.17
N ALA A 57 26.39 -13.72 7.16
CA ALA A 57 26.96 -12.76 6.22
C ALA A 57 25.88 -11.93 5.52
N TYR A 58 24.78 -12.55 5.10
CA TYR A 58 23.63 -11.85 4.53
C TYR A 58 23.06 -10.80 5.50
N TYR A 59 22.88 -11.16 6.77
CA TYR A 59 22.32 -10.25 7.76
C TYR A 59 23.32 -9.15 8.19
N GLU A 60 24.61 -9.46 8.28
CA GLU A 60 25.68 -8.49 8.58
C GLU A 60 25.80 -7.42 7.48
N GLU A 61 25.71 -7.81 6.19
CA GLU A 61 25.69 -6.85 5.08
C GLU A 61 24.52 -5.85 5.21
N ASN A 62 23.34 -6.33 5.63
CA ASN A 62 22.20 -5.46 5.88
C ASN A 62 22.40 -4.54 7.09
N ARG A 63 23.09 -5.00 8.14
CA ARG A 63 23.41 -4.21 9.34
C ARG A 63 24.47 -3.14 9.07
N ALA A 64 25.51 -3.47 8.29
CA ALA A 64 26.53 -2.50 7.87
C ALA A 64 25.91 -1.33 7.09
N ARG A 65 24.86 -1.61 6.30
CA ARG A 65 24.10 -0.57 5.60
C ARG A 65 23.34 0.37 6.54
N GLU A 66 22.82 -0.13 7.66
CA GLU A 66 22.18 0.67 8.70
C GLU A 66 23.19 1.59 9.40
N ILE A 67 24.38 1.07 9.71
CA ILE A 67 25.48 1.85 10.30
C ILE A 67 25.92 2.97 9.34
N ALA A 68 26.09 2.67 8.05
CA ALA A 68 26.41 3.67 7.04
C ALA A 68 25.30 4.72 6.84
N TRP A 69 24.07 4.45 7.28
CA TRP A 69 22.99 5.43 7.27
C TRP A 69 23.04 6.34 8.50
N ARG A 70 23.41 5.81 9.68
CA ARG A 70 23.70 6.61 10.89
C ARG A 70 24.72 7.70 10.59
N GLU A 71 25.84 7.31 10.00
CA GLU A 71 26.93 8.23 9.63
C GLU A 71 26.50 9.31 8.63
N LYS A 72 25.51 9.04 7.78
CA LYS A 72 25.04 9.99 6.74
C LYS A 72 23.88 10.88 7.17
N LEU A 73 23.03 10.42 8.08
CA LEU A 73 21.83 11.13 8.48
C LEU A 73 21.99 11.92 9.79
N GLY A 74 23.07 11.67 10.55
CA GLY A 74 23.36 12.38 11.80
C GLY A 74 22.95 11.60 13.06
N ASP A 75 23.47 12.05 14.21
CA ASP A 75 23.26 11.44 15.53
C ASP A 75 21.94 11.90 16.20
N ASP A 76 21.23 12.85 15.59
CA ASP A 76 19.95 13.40 16.05
C ASP A 76 18.73 12.53 15.67
N LEU A 77 18.96 11.37 15.05
CA LEU A 77 17.93 10.39 14.72
C LEU A 77 17.52 9.55 15.94
N ASN A 78 16.22 9.54 16.21
CA ASN A 78 15.60 8.58 17.11
C ASN A 78 15.48 7.21 16.40
N TRP A 79 16.42 6.31 16.70
CA TRP A 79 16.43 4.95 16.16
C TRP A 79 15.32 4.05 16.72
N ASP A 80 14.75 4.38 17.88
CA ASP A 80 13.60 3.65 18.43
C ASP A 80 12.34 3.87 17.56
N LEU A 81 12.28 5.00 16.85
CA LEU A 81 11.25 5.28 15.83
C LEU A 81 11.58 4.71 14.44
N SER A 82 12.64 3.93 14.28
CA SER A 82 12.94 3.28 12.98
C SER A 82 11.95 2.16 12.67
N PHE A 83 11.43 1.48 13.71
CA PHE A 83 10.60 0.28 13.62
C PHE A 83 11.19 -0.81 12.72
N ASP A 84 12.53 -0.88 12.69
CA ASP A 84 13.32 -1.83 11.90
C ASP A 84 13.04 -3.31 12.26
N ARG A 85 12.64 -3.54 13.52
CA ARG A 85 12.23 -4.84 14.06
C ARG A 85 10.85 -5.29 13.55
N CYS A 86 10.01 -4.36 13.08
CA CYS A 86 8.66 -4.68 12.63
C CYS A 86 8.68 -5.34 11.24
N THR A 87 7.97 -6.45 11.12
CA THR A 87 7.73 -7.14 9.86
C THR A 87 6.74 -6.38 8.96
N GLU A 88 6.69 -6.73 7.67
CA GLU A 88 5.70 -6.16 6.75
C GLU A 88 4.25 -6.48 7.20
N SER A 89 4.03 -7.65 7.80
CA SER A 89 2.73 -8.03 8.36
C SER A 89 2.31 -7.12 9.53
N GLU A 90 3.24 -6.74 10.40
CA GLU A 90 2.97 -5.85 11.54
C GLU A 90 2.76 -4.40 11.07
N THR A 91 3.61 -3.91 10.18
CA THR A 91 3.49 -2.56 9.59
C THR A 91 2.30 -2.41 8.63
N THR A 92 1.59 -3.51 8.33
CA THR A 92 0.37 -3.52 7.53
C THR A 92 -0.75 -4.34 8.17
N LYS A 93 -0.78 -4.40 9.51
CA LYS A 93 -1.73 -5.19 10.31
C LYS A 93 -3.20 -4.97 9.91
N HIS A 94 -4.00 -6.03 10.01
CA HIS A 94 -5.45 -6.06 9.71
C HIS A 94 -5.85 -5.22 8.47
N VAL A 95 -6.80 -4.30 8.60
CA VAL A 95 -7.33 -3.42 7.54
C VAL A 95 -6.32 -2.40 6.97
N HIS A 96 -5.12 -2.21 7.54
CA HIS A 96 -4.13 -1.28 6.95
C HIS A 96 -3.69 -1.68 5.54
N ARG A 97 -3.83 -2.96 5.18
CA ARG A 97 -3.57 -3.46 3.81
C ARG A 97 -4.82 -3.85 3.03
N LEU A 98 -6.00 -3.40 3.46
CA LEU A 98 -7.26 -3.70 2.75
C LEU A 98 -7.19 -3.26 1.29
N HIS A 99 -6.55 -2.11 1.02
CA HIS A 99 -6.17 -1.65 -0.30
C HIS A 99 -4.71 -1.13 -0.30
N PRO A 100 -3.87 -1.45 -1.30
CA PRO A 100 -2.52 -0.87 -1.41
C PRO A 100 -2.57 0.66 -1.57
N TYR A 101 -1.75 1.38 -0.79
CA TYR A 101 -1.68 2.83 -0.81
C TYR A 101 -0.22 3.26 -0.61
N LYS A 102 0.31 4.09 -1.52
CA LYS A 102 1.64 4.72 -1.39
C LYS A 102 1.55 5.97 -0.52
N GLY A 103 2.65 6.34 0.16
CA GLY A 103 2.72 7.59 0.91
C GLY A 103 1.99 7.58 2.26
N LYS A 104 1.68 6.41 2.83
CA LYS A 104 1.18 6.28 4.21
C LYS A 104 2.31 5.99 5.19
N PHE A 105 2.21 6.53 6.41
CA PHE A 105 3.01 6.06 7.54
C PHE A 105 2.51 4.70 8.06
N ILE A 106 3.38 4.03 8.81
CA ILE A 106 3.08 2.74 9.46
C ILE A 106 2.21 2.97 10.71
N PRO A 107 1.35 2.00 11.07
CA PRO A 107 0.49 2.12 12.26
C PRO A 107 1.26 2.37 13.55
N GLN A 108 2.42 1.72 13.73
CA GLN A 108 3.23 1.82 14.95
C GLN A 108 3.69 3.24 15.25
N LEU A 109 3.93 4.06 14.21
CA LEU A 109 4.29 5.46 14.39
C LEU A 109 3.13 6.23 15.00
N VAL A 110 1.89 6.00 14.52
CA VAL A 110 0.71 6.63 15.12
C VAL A 110 0.48 6.12 16.52
N GLU A 111 0.57 4.80 16.73
CA GLU A 111 0.38 4.18 18.03
C GLU A 111 1.29 4.83 19.08
N TYR A 112 2.57 5.03 18.72
CA TYR A 112 3.56 5.65 19.58
C TYR A 112 3.14 7.04 20.07
N PHE A 113 2.50 7.87 19.24
CA PHE A 113 2.08 9.22 19.64
C PHE A 113 0.69 9.29 20.27
N LEU A 114 -0.21 8.36 19.92
CA LEU A 114 -1.59 8.35 20.42
C LEU A 114 -1.77 7.57 21.73
N ASP A 115 -0.87 6.63 22.05
CA ASP A 115 -0.96 5.89 23.31
C ASP A 115 -0.51 6.70 24.54
N ASP A 116 -0.62 6.10 25.71
CA ASP A 116 -0.25 6.68 27.00
C ASP A 116 1.18 6.37 27.45
N ARG A 117 1.97 5.66 26.62
CA ARG A 117 3.35 5.30 26.96
C ARG A 117 4.27 6.50 26.79
N THR A 118 5.25 6.62 27.69
CA THR A 118 6.30 7.63 27.63
C THR A 118 7.67 6.96 27.65
N ASP A 119 8.67 7.67 27.14
CA ASP A 119 10.07 7.28 27.14
C ASP A 119 10.99 8.52 27.17
N ALA A 120 12.27 8.34 26.86
CA ALA A 120 13.24 9.43 26.85
C ALA A 120 12.97 10.51 25.77
N PHE A 121 12.20 10.19 24.74
CA PHE A 121 11.85 11.07 23.63
C PHE A 121 10.42 11.59 23.76
N LYS A 122 9.44 10.70 23.88
CA LYS A 122 8.04 11.04 24.20
C LYS A 122 7.91 11.19 25.71
N THR A 123 8.18 12.39 26.20
CA THR A 123 8.18 12.68 27.64
C THR A 123 6.78 12.95 28.23
N GLY A 124 5.74 13.00 27.39
CA GLY A 124 4.38 13.30 27.80
C GLY A 124 3.32 12.48 27.05
N VAL A 125 2.11 12.47 27.62
CA VAL A 125 0.91 11.86 27.02
C VAL A 125 0.12 12.94 26.30
N PHE A 126 0.00 12.81 24.98
CA PHE A 126 -0.61 13.83 24.13
C PHE A 126 -2.08 13.57 23.80
N PHE A 127 -2.50 12.30 23.85
CA PHE A 127 -3.87 11.87 23.64
C PHE A 127 -4.26 10.85 24.72
N ARG A 128 -5.54 10.80 25.04
CA ARG A 128 -6.15 9.85 25.97
C ARG A 128 -7.38 9.22 25.34
N LYS A 129 -7.79 8.08 25.89
CA LYS A 129 -9.10 7.49 25.57
C LYS A 129 -10.19 8.56 25.73
N ASP A 130 -11.18 8.53 24.84
CA ASP A 130 -12.25 9.52 24.69
C ASP A 130 -11.83 10.90 24.14
N ASP A 131 -10.54 11.14 23.85
CA ASP A 131 -10.14 12.32 23.08
C ASP A 131 -10.59 12.22 21.61
N THR A 132 -10.50 13.32 20.88
CA THR A 132 -10.76 13.38 19.44
C THR A 132 -9.49 13.81 18.69
N VAL A 133 -9.00 12.95 17.79
CA VAL A 133 -7.89 13.26 16.89
C VAL A 133 -8.40 13.64 15.49
N LEU A 134 -7.75 14.61 14.86
CA LEU A 134 -8.05 15.02 13.49
C LEU A 134 -6.89 14.68 12.55
N ASP A 135 -7.21 14.14 11.38
CA ASP A 135 -6.29 13.91 10.28
C ASP A 135 -6.79 14.65 9.02
N PRO A 136 -6.29 15.87 8.72
CA PRO A 136 -6.71 16.63 7.55
C PRO A 136 -6.08 16.17 6.23
N PHE A 137 -5.22 15.14 6.25
CA PHE A 137 -4.66 14.50 5.05
C PHE A 137 -4.81 12.98 5.18
N MET A 138 -6.02 12.54 5.51
CA MET A 138 -6.34 11.21 6.01
C MET A 138 -5.80 10.07 5.14
N GLY A 139 -5.79 10.25 3.81
CA GLY A 139 -5.32 9.22 2.88
C GLY A 139 -6.09 7.92 3.09
N SER A 140 -5.36 6.83 3.29
CA SER A 140 -5.99 5.53 3.60
C SER A 140 -6.45 5.35 5.06
N GLY A 141 -6.37 6.38 5.90
CA GLY A 141 -6.97 6.42 7.24
C GLY A 141 -6.15 5.76 8.35
N THR A 142 -4.82 5.71 8.24
CA THR A 142 -3.97 5.06 9.27
C THR A 142 -4.22 5.67 10.66
N THR A 143 -4.31 7.01 10.76
CA THR A 143 -4.61 7.71 12.03
C THR A 143 -5.93 7.25 12.65
N LEU A 144 -7.01 7.29 11.87
CA LEU A 144 -8.36 6.93 12.33
C LEU A 144 -8.43 5.48 12.81
N ILE A 145 -7.79 4.56 12.08
CA ILE A 145 -7.79 3.14 12.43
C ILE A 145 -7.05 2.91 13.76
N GLN A 146 -5.94 3.60 14.01
CA GLN A 146 -5.20 3.46 15.27
C GLN A 146 -5.89 4.18 16.43
N ALA A 147 -6.51 5.33 16.18
CA ALA A 147 -7.37 5.99 17.14
C ALA A 147 -8.48 5.04 17.64
N ALA A 148 -9.13 4.33 16.72
CA ALA A 148 -10.19 3.37 17.07
C ALA A 148 -9.69 2.19 17.93
N GLU A 149 -8.49 1.66 17.70
CA GLU A 149 -7.90 0.62 18.58
C GLU A 149 -7.64 1.14 19.99
N MET A 150 -7.34 2.43 20.12
CA MET A 150 -6.99 3.09 21.38
C MET A 150 -8.18 3.71 22.11
N GLY A 151 -9.39 3.63 21.56
CA GLY A 151 -10.57 4.26 22.16
C GLY A 151 -10.59 5.79 22.01
N ILE A 152 -9.96 6.31 20.95
CA ILE A 152 -9.90 7.72 20.59
C ILE A 152 -10.84 7.95 19.41
N HIS A 153 -11.69 8.97 19.50
CA HIS A 153 -12.55 9.40 18.41
C HIS A 153 -11.74 10.03 17.30
N ALA A 154 -12.21 9.96 16.06
CA ALA A 154 -11.43 10.48 14.95
C ALA A 154 -12.26 11.20 13.89
N VAL A 155 -11.69 12.27 13.36
CA VAL A 155 -12.19 12.95 12.15
C VAL A 155 -11.10 12.87 11.10
N GLY A 156 -11.42 12.37 9.92
CA GLY A 156 -10.52 12.36 8.78
C GLY A 156 -11.07 13.18 7.62
N ILE A 157 -10.21 13.91 6.94
CA ILE A 157 -10.58 14.68 5.74
C ILE A 157 -9.66 14.28 4.59
N ASP A 158 -10.23 14.07 3.41
CA ASP A 158 -9.47 13.87 2.17
C ASP A 158 -10.25 14.44 0.97
N ILE A 159 -9.53 15.01 0.00
CA ILE A 159 -10.10 15.48 -1.28
C ILE A 159 -10.43 14.30 -2.21
N SER A 160 -9.81 13.15 -2.00
CA SER A 160 -10.04 11.94 -2.77
C SER A 160 -11.27 11.20 -2.26
N GLY A 161 -12.34 11.21 -3.06
CA GLY A 161 -13.51 10.38 -2.81
C GLY A 161 -13.20 8.88 -2.74
N PHE A 162 -12.18 8.40 -3.48
CA PHE A 162 -11.75 7.01 -3.41
C PHE A 162 -11.01 6.68 -2.10
N ASN A 163 -10.17 7.59 -1.58
CA ASN A 163 -9.54 7.42 -0.27
C ASN A 163 -10.61 7.37 0.85
N CYS A 164 -11.60 8.26 0.79
CA CYS A 164 -12.74 8.23 1.70
C CYS A 164 -13.50 6.89 1.63
N MET A 165 -13.72 6.37 0.43
CA MET A 165 -14.33 5.05 0.22
C MET A 165 -13.49 3.92 0.83
N ILE A 166 -12.16 3.96 0.68
CA ILE A 166 -11.25 3.00 1.33
C ILE A 166 -11.45 3.03 2.85
N VAL A 167 -11.46 4.21 3.47
CA VAL A 167 -11.59 4.32 4.93
C VAL A 167 -12.96 3.85 5.41
N ARG A 168 -14.04 4.25 4.73
CA ARG A 168 -15.41 3.77 5.05
C ARG A 168 -15.51 2.24 4.99
N ALA A 169 -14.92 1.61 3.98
CA ALA A 169 -14.88 0.15 3.86
C ALA A 169 -14.10 -0.53 5.01
N LYS A 170 -13.13 0.15 5.62
CA LYS A 170 -12.39 -0.38 6.78
C LYS A 170 -13.19 -0.30 8.08
N PHE A 171 -14.14 0.62 8.16
CA PHE A 171 -15.01 0.82 9.32
C PHE A 171 -16.37 0.13 9.21
N THR A 172 -16.69 -0.52 8.08
CA THR A 172 -17.96 -1.24 7.84
C THR A 172 -18.52 -1.93 9.08
N HIS A 173 -19.79 -1.62 9.39
CA HIS A 173 -20.50 -2.15 10.57
C HIS A 173 -21.53 -3.24 10.19
N GLY A 174 -21.61 -3.61 8.91
CA GLY A 174 -22.55 -4.61 8.41
C GLY A 174 -22.37 -6.00 9.05
N ASN A 175 -23.45 -6.78 9.06
CA ASN A 175 -23.44 -8.13 9.60
C ASN A 175 -22.42 -9.00 8.83
N PRO A 176 -21.39 -9.58 9.51
CA PRO A 176 -20.32 -10.31 8.83
C PRO A 176 -20.81 -11.47 7.96
N ALA A 177 -21.86 -12.18 8.38
CA ALA A 177 -22.41 -13.29 7.62
C ALA A 177 -23.11 -12.82 6.33
N ARG A 178 -23.75 -11.64 6.35
CA ARG A 178 -24.35 -11.03 5.15
C ARG A 178 -23.28 -10.54 4.19
N ILE A 179 -22.26 -9.84 4.70
CA ILE A 179 -21.11 -9.38 3.91
C ILE A 179 -20.42 -10.54 3.21
N ASN A 180 -20.09 -11.60 3.97
CA ASN A 180 -19.45 -12.80 3.43
C ASN A 180 -20.31 -13.44 2.33
N ARG A 181 -21.62 -13.57 2.57
CA ARG A 181 -22.55 -14.11 1.58
C ARG A 181 -22.54 -13.30 0.28
N SER A 182 -22.71 -11.98 0.35
CA SER A 182 -22.73 -11.11 -0.84
C SER A 182 -21.42 -11.16 -1.62
N LEU A 183 -20.28 -11.19 -0.93
CA LEU A 183 -18.96 -11.32 -1.56
C LEU A 183 -18.78 -12.67 -2.28
N GLU A 184 -19.15 -13.77 -1.63
CA GLU A 184 -19.04 -15.12 -2.21
C GLU A 184 -20.04 -15.34 -3.35
N GLU A 185 -21.28 -14.82 -3.23
CA GLU A 185 -22.28 -14.83 -4.30
C GLU A 185 -21.79 -14.04 -5.53
N ALA A 186 -21.24 -12.83 -5.34
CA ALA A 186 -20.70 -12.05 -6.44
C ALA A 186 -19.49 -12.73 -7.10
N LEU A 187 -18.58 -13.31 -6.29
CA LEU A 187 -17.46 -14.11 -6.80
C LEU A 187 -17.94 -15.32 -7.62
N ALA A 188 -18.95 -16.04 -7.13
CA ALA A 188 -19.54 -17.19 -7.82
C ALA A 188 -20.22 -16.75 -9.13
N GLY A 189 -21.00 -15.67 -9.10
CA GLY A 189 -21.65 -15.09 -10.27
C GLY A 189 -20.66 -14.66 -11.36
N THR A 190 -19.59 -13.94 -10.99
CA THR A 190 -18.53 -13.57 -11.93
C THR A 190 -17.75 -14.78 -12.45
N THR A 191 -17.54 -15.80 -11.61
CA THR A 191 -16.91 -17.07 -12.06
C THR A 191 -17.79 -17.76 -13.10
N ALA A 192 -19.09 -17.90 -12.84
CA ALA A 192 -20.04 -18.51 -13.77
C ALA A 192 -20.15 -17.73 -15.09
N PHE A 193 -20.18 -16.39 -15.02
CA PHE A 193 -20.10 -15.52 -16.19
C PHE A 193 -18.82 -15.77 -17.00
N SER A 194 -17.66 -15.79 -16.35
CA SER A 194 -16.39 -15.98 -17.04
C SER A 194 -16.31 -17.35 -17.73
N CYS A 195 -16.68 -18.44 -17.03
CA CYS A 195 -16.66 -19.79 -17.58
C CYS A 195 -17.64 -20.01 -18.74
N ARG A 196 -18.74 -19.26 -18.78
CA ARG A 196 -19.72 -19.33 -19.88
C ARG A 196 -19.25 -18.59 -21.13
N ASN A 197 -18.52 -17.49 -20.98
CA ASN A 197 -18.22 -16.57 -22.08
C ASN A 197 -16.78 -16.66 -22.59
N PHE A 198 -15.84 -17.21 -21.82
CA PHE A 198 -14.42 -17.25 -22.19
C PHE A 198 -13.84 -18.66 -22.11
N ASP A 199 -12.94 -18.95 -23.04
CA ASP A 199 -12.13 -20.16 -23.06
C ASP A 199 -10.75 -19.90 -22.46
N ASP A 200 -10.36 -20.73 -21.49
CA ASP A 200 -9.06 -20.67 -20.81
C ASP A 200 -7.96 -21.44 -21.56
N ASP A 201 -8.27 -22.10 -22.69
CA ASP A 201 -7.33 -22.97 -23.39
C ASP A 201 -6.05 -22.25 -23.83
N TYR A 202 -6.17 -21.06 -24.43
CA TYR A 202 -5.01 -20.24 -24.82
C TYR A 202 -4.10 -19.93 -23.62
N ASP A 203 -4.67 -19.41 -22.54
CA ASP A 203 -3.94 -19.06 -21.32
C ASP A 203 -3.26 -20.27 -20.69
N ARG A 204 -3.94 -21.42 -20.70
CA ARG A 204 -3.43 -22.69 -20.18
C ARG A 204 -2.24 -23.18 -21.00
N GLN A 205 -2.37 -23.16 -22.33
CA GLN A 205 -1.28 -23.54 -23.24
C GLN A 205 -0.08 -22.59 -23.13
N LEU A 206 -0.32 -21.27 -23.09
CA LEU A 206 0.72 -20.25 -22.93
C LEU A 206 1.49 -20.46 -21.62
N LYS A 207 0.79 -20.65 -20.50
CA LYS A 207 1.41 -20.93 -19.19
C LYS A 207 2.26 -22.20 -19.21
N LYS A 208 1.81 -23.26 -19.89
CA LYS A 208 2.57 -24.52 -20.05
C LYS A 208 3.85 -24.28 -20.84
N LYS A 209 3.78 -23.58 -21.98
CA LYS A 209 4.95 -23.21 -22.80
C LYS A 209 5.94 -22.35 -22.02
N LEU A 210 5.45 -21.30 -21.33
CA LEU A 210 6.28 -20.45 -20.47
C LEU A 210 6.93 -21.25 -19.34
N ALA A 211 6.22 -22.19 -18.71
CA ALA A 211 6.79 -23.01 -17.64
C ALA A 211 7.92 -23.91 -18.14
N GLN A 212 7.75 -24.53 -19.31
CA GLN A 212 8.78 -25.36 -19.94
C GLN A 212 10.00 -24.52 -20.33
N PHE A 213 9.79 -23.39 -21.01
CA PHE A 213 10.87 -22.49 -21.41
C PHE A 213 11.61 -21.91 -20.19
N ASN A 214 10.87 -21.48 -19.16
CA ASN A 214 11.47 -20.96 -17.94
C ASN A 214 12.32 -21.99 -17.19
N LYS A 215 11.92 -23.26 -17.21
CA LYS A 215 12.71 -24.34 -16.60
C LYS A 215 14.06 -24.52 -17.30
N ALA A 216 14.09 -24.36 -18.63
CA ALA A 216 15.30 -24.52 -19.44
C ALA A 216 16.24 -23.29 -19.36
N HIS A 217 15.68 -22.08 -19.45
CA HIS A 217 16.46 -20.85 -19.63
C HIS A 217 16.60 -20.01 -18.35
N PHE A 218 15.71 -20.19 -17.37
CA PHE A 218 15.73 -19.45 -16.11
C PHE A 218 15.70 -20.39 -14.89
N PRO A 219 16.63 -21.37 -14.79
CA PRO A 219 16.62 -22.34 -13.70
C PRO A 219 16.81 -21.65 -12.35
N SER A 220 15.81 -21.73 -11.47
CA SER A 220 15.89 -21.18 -10.11
C SER A 220 16.45 -22.23 -9.13
N PRO A 221 17.35 -21.85 -8.20
CA PRO A 221 17.86 -20.49 -7.96
C PRO A 221 19.12 -20.13 -8.78
N GLY A 222 19.67 -21.05 -9.58
CA GLY A 222 20.96 -20.88 -10.28
C GLY A 222 21.06 -19.59 -11.09
N PHE A 223 20.11 -19.35 -12.00
CA PHE A 223 20.05 -18.14 -12.81
C PHE A 223 19.96 -16.86 -11.96
N LYS A 224 19.18 -16.90 -10.87
CA LYS A 224 19.01 -15.72 -10.00
C LYS A 224 20.32 -15.28 -9.35
N ARG A 225 21.21 -16.24 -9.06
CA ARG A 225 22.54 -15.99 -8.51
C ARG A 225 23.53 -15.52 -9.57
N SER A 226 23.54 -16.13 -10.75
CA SER A 226 24.50 -15.77 -11.81
C SER A 226 24.36 -14.31 -12.25
N VAL A 227 23.14 -13.75 -12.17
CA VAL A 227 22.86 -12.35 -12.51
C VAL A 227 22.78 -11.42 -11.29
N HIS A 228 23.14 -11.90 -10.09
CA HIS A 228 23.14 -11.05 -8.90
C HIS A 228 24.23 -9.98 -9.00
N GLY A 229 23.87 -8.71 -8.78
CA GLY A 229 24.81 -7.58 -8.90
C GLY A 229 25.15 -7.19 -10.35
N LYS A 230 24.52 -7.81 -11.35
CA LYS A 230 24.82 -7.63 -12.79
C LYS A 230 23.55 -7.24 -13.57
N PRO A 231 22.98 -6.04 -13.33
CA PRO A 231 21.68 -5.67 -13.90
C PRO A 231 21.69 -5.53 -15.42
N GLU A 232 22.78 -5.10 -16.03
CA GLU A 232 22.93 -4.98 -17.48
C GLU A 232 22.96 -6.36 -18.16
N GLU A 233 23.74 -7.30 -17.60
CA GLU A 233 23.77 -8.69 -18.07
C GLU A 233 22.40 -9.38 -17.92
N GLU A 234 21.71 -9.15 -16.79
CA GLU A 234 20.36 -9.67 -16.55
C GLU A 234 19.38 -9.20 -17.63
N ARG A 235 19.43 -7.90 -17.94
CA ARG A 235 18.55 -7.28 -18.92
C ARG A 235 18.78 -7.84 -20.32
N ALA A 236 20.03 -7.84 -20.78
CA ALA A 236 20.37 -8.33 -22.11
C ALA A 236 19.95 -9.80 -22.31
N TYR A 237 20.23 -10.66 -21.32
CA TYR A 237 19.82 -12.06 -21.36
C TYR A 237 18.29 -12.23 -21.36
N GLY A 238 17.59 -11.45 -20.53
CA GLY A 238 16.13 -11.47 -20.46
C GLY A 238 15.45 -11.08 -21.78
N GLU A 239 15.98 -10.05 -22.44
CA GLU A 239 15.51 -9.57 -23.76
C GLU A 239 15.77 -10.62 -24.84
N GLU A 240 16.99 -11.17 -24.93
CA GLU A 240 17.34 -12.23 -25.90
C GLU A 240 16.45 -13.48 -25.74
N MET A 241 16.25 -13.94 -24.50
CA MET A 241 15.42 -15.12 -24.23
C MET A 241 13.93 -14.86 -24.51
N LEU A 242 13.46 -13.62 -24.38
CA LEU A 242 12.09 -13.26 -24.75
C LEU A 242 11.90 -13.35 -26.28
N GLU A 243 12.83 -12.80 -27.07
CA GLU A 243 12.80 -12.91 -28.53
C GLU A 243 12.85 -14.37 -28.98
N ARG A 244 13.72 -15.16 -28.36
CA ARG A 244 13.81 -16.60 -28.61
C ARG A 244 12.50 -17.32 -28.31
N PHE A 245 11.84 -17.00 -27.19
CA PHE A 245 10.55 -17.58 -26.83
C PHE A 245 9.49 -17.31 -27.91
N PHE A 246 9.40 -16.08 -28.41
CA PHE A 246 8.48 -15.75 -29.49
C PHE A 246 8.81 -16.51 -30.78
N ARG A 247 10.09 -16.59 -31.16
CA ARG A 247 10.54 -17.30 -32.36
C ARG A 247 10.18 -18.79 -32.32
N GLU A 248 10.46 -19.47 -31.21
CA GLU A 248 10.16 -20.90 -31.03
C GLU A 248 8.66 -21.21 -30.96
N ASN A 249 7.83 -20.20 -30.64
CA ASN A 249 6.38 -20.34 -30.49
C ASN A 249 5.59 -19.53 -31.53
N ALA A 250 6.21 -19.11 -32.63
CA ALA A 250 5.58 -18.26 -33.64
C ALA A 250 4.27 -18.85 -34.19
N SER A 251 4.24 -20.16 -34.45
CA SER A 251 3.03 -20.85 -34.93
C SER A 251 1.91 -20.91 -33.89
N PHE A 252 2.25 -20.90 -32.59
CA PHE A 252 1.25 -20.81 -31.52
C PHE A 252 0.61 -19.43 -31.49
N PHE A 253 1.42 -18.37 -31.62
CA PHE A 253 0.90 -17.00 -31.65
C PHE A 253 0.11 -16.69 -32.93
N ALA A 254 0.58 -17.15 -34.09
CA ALA A 254 -0.14 -16.96 -35.37
C ALA A 254 -1.50 -17.68 -35.42
N LYS A 255 -1.60 -18.89 -34.83
CA LYS A 255 -2.87 -19.64 -34.74
C LYS A 255 -3.87 -19.05 -33.74
N ASN A 256 -3.38 -18.24 -32.81
CA ASN A 256 -4.17 -17.62 -31.76
C ASN A 256 -4.17 -16.09 -31.91
N GLU A 257 -4.00 -15.57 -33.13
CA GLU A 257 -4.20 -14.15 -33.44
C GLU A 257 -5.52 -13.71 -32.82
N THR A 258 -5.39 -12.91 -31.75
CA THR A 258 -6.44 -12.23 -31.00
C THR A 258 -7.82 -12.88 -31.11
N ARG A 259 -7.99 -14.06 -30.50
CA ARG A 259 -9.33 -14.53 -30.09
C ARG A 259 -9.84 -13.64 -28.95
N ASP A 260 -10.11 -12.39 -29.26
CA ASP A 260 -10.86 -11.48 -28.41
C ASP A 260 -11.81 -10.66 -29.31
N ASP A 261 -12.53 -11.38 -30.18
CA ASP A 261 -13.68 -10.86 -30.96
C ASP A 261 -14.92 -10.63 -30.08
N ALA A 262 -14.80 -10.83 -28.76
CA ALA A 262 -15.84 -10.53 -27.81
C ALA A 262 -15.96 -9.00 -27.70
N ARG A 263 -16.77 -8.40 -28.57
CA ARG A 263 -17.28 -7.03 -28.37
C ARG A 263 -17.78 -6.95 -26.92
N LEU A 264 -17.30 -5.95 -26.18
CA LEU A 264 -17.77 -5.77 -24.82
C LEU A 264 -19.28 -5.53 -24.83
N ILE A 265 -19.88 -5.82 -23.68
CA ILE A 265 -21.13 -5.17 -23.35
C ILE A 265 -20.75 -3.71 -23.06
N ASP A 266 -21.03 -2.80 -24.00
CA ASP A 266 -20.87 -1.34 -23.89
C ASP A 266 -19.44 -0.77 -24.08
N GLU A 267 -18.87 -0.87 -25.29
CA GLU A 267 -17.56 -0.26 -25.63
C GLU A 267 -17.60 1.27 -25.75
N ASP A 268 -18.71 1.83 -26.25
CA ASP A 268 -18.80 3.23 -26.63
C ASP A 268 -18.83 4.18 -25.40
N GLY A 269 -19.08 3.64 -24.20
CA GLY A 269 -19.07 4.37 -22.92
C GLY A 269 -17.82 4.15 -22.05
N MET A 270 -16.88 3.27 -22.43
CA MET A 270 -15.69 3.01 -21.61
C MET A 270 -14.62 4.09 -21.79
N ALA A 271 -14.21 4.69 -20.67
CA ALA A 271 -13.20 5.75 -20.67
C ALA A 271 -11.78 5.22 -20.95
N VAL A 272 -10.87 6.17 -21.21
CA VAL A 272 -9.56 5.93 -21.84
C VAL A 272 -8.66 5.03 -20.99
N PHE A 273 -8.69 5.15 -19.66
CA PHE A 273 -7.76 4.41 -18.81
C PHE A 273 -8.10 2.92 -18.79
N LEU A 274 -9.38 2.56 -18.64
CA LEU A 274 -9.75 1.14 -18.57
C LEU A 274 -9.50 0.44 -19.91
N ALA A 275 -9.78 1.10 -21.02
CA ALA A 275 -9.50 0.57 -22.36
C ALA A 275 -8.00 0.35 -22.61
N GLU A 276 -7.15 1.24 -22.12
CA GLU A 276 -5.70 1.13 -22.31
C GLU A 276 -5.07 0.05 -21.42
N TRP A 277 -5.43 0.01 -20.13
CA TRP A 277 -4.71 -0.79 -19.14
C TRP A 277 -5.35 -2.14 -18.82
N PHE A 278 -6.47 -2.50 -19.43
CA PHE A 278 -7.14 -3.78 -19.18
C PHE A 278 -7.54 -4.48 -20.49
N ASN A 279 -7.32 -5.79 -20.56
CA ASN A 279 -7.76 -6.57 -21.70
C ASN A 279 -9.31 -6.71 -21.72
N PRO A 280 -9.92 -7.01 -22.88
CA PRO A 280 -11.38 -7.12 -23.01
C PRO A 280 -12.01 -8.07 -22.00
N ARG A 281 -11.50 -9.29 -21.83
CA ARG A 281 -12.00 -10.24 -20.83
C ARG A 281 -12.06 -9.66 -19.41
N ILE A 282 -10.98 -9.05 -18.93
CA ILE A 282 -10.94 -8.44 -17.60
C ILE A 282 -11.99 -7.33 -17.48
N ARG A 283 -12.13 -6.47 -18.50
CA ARG A 283 -13.17 -5.43 -18.50
C ARG A 283 -14.58 -6.02 -18.37
N GLN A 284 -14.89 -7.08 -19.10
CA GLN A 284 -16.20 -7.75 -19.00
C GLN A 284 -16.42 -8.45 -17.65
N GLU A 285 -15.41 -9.11 -17.10
CA GLU A 285 -15.50 -9.71 -15.76
C GLU A 285 -15.71 -8.65 -14.67
N MET A 286 -15.01 -7.51 -14.75
CA MET A 286 -15.22 -6.38 -13.84
C MET A 286 -16.62 -5.79 -13.99
N ALA A 287 -17.10 -5.61 -15.22
CA ALA A 287 -18.46 -5.13 -15.49
C ALA A 287 -19.54 -6.08 -14.95
N CYS A 288 -19.33 -7.40 -15.07
CA CYS A 288 -20.21 -8.39 -14.45
C CYS A 288 -20.23 -8.24 -12.92
N TYR A 289 -19.06 -8.09 -12.28
CA TYR A 289 -18.99 -7.92 -10.83
C TYR A 289 -19.64 -6.61 -10.36
N LEU A 290 -19.50 -5.52 -11.13
CA LEU A 290 -20.18 -4.25 -10.85
C LEU A 290 -21.71 -4.39 -10.85
N ARG A 291 -22.30 -5.09 -11.83
CA ARG A 291 -23.74 -5.34 -11.85
C ARG A 291 -24.22 -6.10 -10.61
N LEU A 292 -23.42 -7.08 -10.16
CA LEU A 292 -23.73 -7.84 -8.94
C LEU A 292 -23.60 -6.97 -7.68
N ILE A 293 -22.75 -5.94 -7.67
CA ILE A 293 -22.72 -4.94 -6.59
C ILE A 293 -24.04 -4.16 -6.54
N ASP A 294 -24.59 -3.77 -7.69
CA ASP A 294 -25.82 -2.96 -7.75
C ASP A 294 -27.06 -3.71 -7.22
N GLU A 295 -27.03 -5.05 -7.24
CA GLU A 295 -28.08 -5.92 -6.67
C GLU A 295 -28.02 -6.03 -5.14
N VAL A 296 -26.89 -5.66 -4.51
CA VAL A 296 -26.73 -5.75 -3.05
C VAL A 296 -27.40 -4.55 -2.39
N PRO A 297 -28.36 -4.72 -1.45
CA PRO A 297 -29.13 -3.61 -0.90
C PRO A 297 -28.33 -2.71 0.07
N ASP A 298 -27.36 -3.27 0.78
CA ASP A 298 -26.58 -2.61 1.84
C ASP A 298 -25.39 -1.80 1.27
N GLU A 299 -25.37 -0.49 1.48
CA GLU A 299 -24.34 0.40 0.92
C GLU A 299 -22.94 0.14 1.50
N ASP A 300 -22.87 -0.25 2.77
CA ASP A 300 -21.62 -0.64 3.43
C ASP A 300 -20.98 -1.86 2.73
N THR A 301 -21.80 -2.88 2.48
CA THR A 301 -21.39 -4.08 1.72
C THR A 301 -21.02 -3.72 0.29
N ARG A 302 -21.81 -2.88 -0.41
CA ARG A 302 -21.46 -2.40 -1.76
C ARG A 302 -20.11 -1.68 -1.78
N THR A 303 -19.88 -0.79 -0.81
CA THR A 303 -18.62 -0.06 -0.66
C THR A 303 -17.44 -1.01 -0.45
N LEU A 304 -17.59 -2.02 0.41
CA LEU A 304 -16.56 -3.03 0.61
C LEU A 304 -16.29 -3.84 -0.67
N MET A 305 -17.35 -4.25 -1.39
CA MET A 305 -17.21 -4.98 -2.65
C MET A 305 -16.50 -4.13 -3.73
N ARG A 306 -16.76 -2.82 -3.78
CA ARG A 306 -16.00 -1.89 -4.64
C ARG A 306 -14.52 -1.86 -4.27
N ILE A 307 -14.16 -1.86 -2.99
CA ILE A 307 -12.75 -1.95 -2.57
C ILE A 307 -12.11 -3.29 -2.95
N VAL A 308 -12.81 -4.40 -2.82
CA VAL A 308 -12.35 -5.73 -3.28
C VAL A 308 -12.12 -5.73 -4.80
N LEU A 309 -13.06 -5.18 -5.57
CA LEU A 309 -12.93 -5.06 -7.03
C LEU A 309 -11.76 -4.15 -7.40
N SER A 310 -11.62 -2.98 -6.76
CA SER A 310 -10.55 -2.02 -7.02
C SER A 310 -9.17 -2.64 -6.78
N ARG A 311 -8.98 -3.31 -5.64
CA ARG A 311 -7.73 -4.04 -5.34
C ARG A 311 -7.45 -5.16 -6.35
N THR A 312 -8.51 -5.79 -6.85
CA THR A 312 -8.43 -6.82 -7.89
C THR A 312 -8.00 -6.20 -9.22
N ALA A 313 -8.66 -5.14 -9.67
CA ALA A 313 -8.34 -4.38 -10.88
C ALA A 313 -6.89 -3.90 -10.84
N ARG A 314 -6.44 -3.33 -9.71
CA ARG A 314 -5.06 -2.88 -9.52
C ARG A 314 -4.04 -3.97 -9.88
N ALA A 315 -4.31 -5.23 -9.54
CA ALA A 315 -3.43 -6.37 -9.78
C ALA A 315 -3.53 -6.96 -11.20
N CYS A 316 -4.65 -6.69 -11.88
CA CYS A 316 -4.97 -7.23 -13.21
C CYS A 316 -4.62 -6.28 -14.37
N ARG A 317 -4.05 -5.10 -14.09
CA ARG A 317 -3.59 -4.18 -15.15
C ARG A 317 -2.57 -4.86 -16.07
N ALA A 318 -2.69 -4.57 -17.37
CA ALA A 318 -1.84 -5.00 -18.46
C ALA A 318 -0.47 -4.32 -18.38
N THR A 319 0.31 -4.65 -17.36
CA THR A 319 1.63 -4.09 -17.09
C THR A 319 2.55 -5.17 -16.50
N THR A 320 3.81 -4.82 -16.27
CA THR A 320 4.76 -5.73 -15.65
C THR A 320 4.49 -5.84 -14.14
N HIS A 321 4.82 -6.99 -13.53
CA HIS A 321 4.69 -7.19 -12.07
C HIS A 321 5.39 -6.12 -11.21
N TYR A 322 6.36 -5.42 -11.78
CA TYR A 322 7.22 -4.49 -11.08
C TYR A 322 6.86 -3.02 -11.36
N ASP A 323 5.96 -2.75 -12.32
CA ASP A 323 5.43 -1.44 -12.67
C ASP A 323 3.97 -1.23 -12.19
N LEU A 324 3.39 -2.18 -11.43
CA LEU A 324 2.08 -2.00 -10.79
C LEU A 324 1.99 -0.76 -9.86
N GLY A 325 3.12 -0.22 -9.41
CA GLY A 325 3.15 1.02 -8.65
C GLY A 325 3.07 2.27 -9.52
N THR A 326 3.67 2.24 -10.71
CA THR A 326 3.82 3.36 -11.63
C THR A 326 3.81 2.79 -13.04
N LEU A 327 2.68 2.95 -13.73
CA LEU A 327 2.47 2.37 -15.05
C LEU A 327 3.42 3.05 -16.05
N LYS A 328 4.03 2.26 -16.92
CA LYS A 328 4.98 2.75 -17.93
C LYS A 328 4.54 2.36 -19.33
N GLU A 329 4.48 1.05 -19.57
CA GLU A 329 4.14 0.49 -20.87
C GLU A 329 3.09 -0.61 -20.72
N ARG A 330 2.13 -0.60 -21.65
CA ARG A 330 1.12 -1.63 -21.77
C ARG A 330 1.75 -2.96 -22.19
N GLN A 331 1.38 -4.02 -21.50
CA GLN A 331 1.87 -5.38 -21.76
C GLN A 331 0.71 -6.24 -22.30
N VAL A 332 0.81 -6.63 -23.58
CA VAL A 332 -0.19 -7.47 -24.26
C VAL A 332 0.21 -8.94 -24.35
N GLY A 333 1.50 -9.24 -24.19
CA GLY A 333 2.05 -10.59 -24.31
C GLY A 333 3.11 -10.89 -23.26
N PRO A 334 3.79 -12.04 -23.37
CA PRO A 334 4.89 -12.39 -22.47
C PRO A 334 5.98 -11.31 -22.38
N TYR A 335 6.58 -11.18 -21.20
CA TYR A 335 7.65 -10.22 -20.92
C TYR A 335 8.66 -10.78 -19.91
N TYR A 336 9.89 -10.28 -19.93
CA TYR A 336 10.88 -10.61 -18.91
C TYR A 336 10.58 -9.88 -17.60
N CYS A 337 10.49 -10.62 -16.49
CA CYS A 337 10.11 -10.07 -15.20
C CYS A 337 11.30 -9.98 -14.23
N TYR A 338 11.84 -8.78 -13.97
CA TYR A 338 12.93 -8.58 -12.99
C TYR A 338 12.58 -9.03 -11.56
N LYS A 339 11.30 -8.96 -11.19
CA LYS A 339 10.84 -9.42 -9.87
C LYS A 339 10.93 -10.94 -9.73
N HIS A 340 10.63 -11.69 -10.79
CA HIS A 340 10.63 -13.15 -10.74
C HIS A 340 11.86 -13.79 -11.39
N LYS A 341 12.66 -12.99 -12.11
CA LYS A 341 13.83 -13.36 -12.92
C LYS A 341 13.53 -14.48 -13.91
N LYS A 342 12.44 -14.32 -14.67
CA LYS A 342 11.93 -15.27 -15.66
C LYS A 342 10.90 -14.60 -16.58
N LEU A 343 10.50 -15.27 -17.66
CA LEU A 343 9.38 -14.80 -18.48
C LEU A 343 8.05 -14.96 -17.73
N CYS A 344 7.26 -13.91 -17.74
CA CYS A 344 5.90 -13.85 -17.20
C CYS A 344 4.93 -13.44 -18.31
N THR A 345 3.64 -13.49 -18.01
CA THR A 345 2.58 -13.02 -18.90
C THR A 345 1.63 -12.12 -18.09
N PRO A 346 0.96 -11.15 -18.73
CA PRO A 346 -0.11 -10.38 -18.11
C PRO A 346 -1.20 -11.29 -17.52
N VAL A 347 -1.97 -10.73 -16.60
CA VAL A 347 -3.11 -11.44 -16.02
C VAL A 347 -4.23 -11.48 -17.07
N GLY A 348 -4.74 -12.67 -17.37
CA GLY A 348 -5.82 -12.86 -18.36
C GLY A 348 -7.24 -12.78 -17.79
N SER A 349 -7.40 -12.90 -16.47
CA SER A 349 -8.69 -12.94 -15.78
C SER A 349 -8.57 -12.45 -14.34
N ILE A 350 -9.62 -11.81 -13.83
CA ILE A 350 -9.68 -11.29 -12.45
C ILE A 350 -9.92 -12.38 -11.41
N LEU A 351 -10.48 -13.54 -11.79
CA LEU A 351 -11.05 -14.52 -10.85
C LEU A 351 -10.08 -14.97 -9.75
N ARG A 352 -8.81 -15.20 -10.09
CA ARG A 352 -7.78 -15.59 -9.12
C ARG A 352 -7.56 -14.50 -8.07
N HIS A 353 -7.45 -13.25 -8.52
CA HIS A 353 -7.22 -12.11 -7.63
C HIS A 353 -8.48 -11.76 -6.85
N LEU A 354 -9.65 -11.84 -7.48
CA LEU A 354 -10.94 -11.60 -6.86
C LEU A 354 -11.18 -12.57 -5.70
N ARG A 355 -11.00 -13.88 -5.91
CA ARG A 355 -11.11 -14.91 -4.86
C ARG A 355 -10.13 -14.66 -3.72
N LYS A 356 -8.87 -14.35 -4.04
CA LYS A 356 -7.85 -14.07 -3.02
C LYS A 356 -8.21 -12.84 -2.19
N ASN A 357 -8.59 -11.75 -2.86
CA ASN A 357 -8.88 -10.48 -2.22
C ASN A 357 -10.19 -10.54 -1.42
N THR A 358 -11.17 -11.33 -1.85
CA THR A 358 -12.41 -11.60 -1.09
C THR A 358 -12.10 -12.20 0.27
N ARG A 359 -11.34 -13.30 0.29
CA ARG A 359 -10.95 -13.98 1.55
C ARG A 359 -10.08 -13.10 2.44
N ASP A 360 -9.01 -12.52 1.87
CA ASP A 360 -8.09 -11.65 2.62
C ASP A 360 -8.80 -10.40 3.18
N THR A 361 -9.83 -9.90 2.52
CA THR A 361 -10.65 -8.80 3.05
C THR A 361 -11.45 -9.24 4.28
N LEU A 362 -12.10 -10.39 4.22
CA LEU A 362 -12.89 -10.92 5.35
C LEU A 362 -12.00 -11.16 6.58
N ASP A 363 -10.86 -11.84 6.39
CA ASP A 363 -9.89 -12.12 7.47
C ASP A 363 -9.40 -10.82 8.14
N ARG A 364 -9.19 -9.75 7.34
CA ARG A 364 -8.72 -8.45 7.85
C ARG A 364 -9.79 -7.69 8.62
N LEU A 365 -11.03 -7.76 8.16
CA LEU A 365 -12.16 -7.13 8.84
C LEU A 365 -12.42 -7.81 10.18
N GLU A 366 -12.39 -9.14 10.22
CA GLU A 366 -12.52 -9.90 11.47
C GLU A 366 -11.40 -9.55 12.45
N ALA A 367 -10.15 -9.52 11.98
CA ALA A 367 -9.00 -9.14 12.82
C ALA A 367 -9.12 -7.70 13.37
N PHE A 368 -9.60 -6.73 12.58
CA PHE A 368 -9.79 -5.36 13.06
C PHE A 368 -11.01 -5.22 13.98
N ALA A 369 -12.10 -5.93 13.68
CA ALA A 369 -13.31 -5.92 14.51
C ALA A 369 -13.04 -6.42 15.94
N ALA A 370 -12.08 -7.34 16.11
CA ALA A 370 -11.65 -7.82 17.42
C ALA A 370 -10.79 -6.82 18.21
N LEU A 371 -10.22 -5.80 17.56
CA LEU A 371 -9.28 -4.84 18.16
C LEU A 371 -9.88 -3.45 18.34
N ARG A 372 -10.76 -3.02 17.44
CA ARG A 372 -11.36 -1.68 17.48
C ARG A 372 -12.27 -1.53 18.69
N GLN A 373 -12.23 -0.35 19.32
CA GLN A 373 -13.17 0.04 20.36
C GLN A 373 -14.37 0.76 19.76
N GLU A 374 -15.44 0.86 20.55
CA GLU A 374 -16.63 1.64 20.20
C GLU A 374 -16.30 3.14 20.31
N VAL A 375 -16.01 3.75 19.17
CA VAL A 375 -15.70 5.18 19.04
C VAL A 375 -16.38 5.79 17.83
N GLU A 376 -16.70 7.07 17.94
CA GLU A 376 -17.12 7.87 16.79
C GLU A 376 -15.97 8.15 15.81
N VAL A 377 -16.24 7.90 14.53
CA VAL A 377 -15.33 8.20 13.41
C VAL A 377 -16.10 8.89 12.30
N ALA A 378 -15.62 10.05 11.85
CA ALA A 378 -16.17 10.78 10.70
C ALA A 378 -15.18 10.77 9.52
N VAL A 379 -15.68 10.54 8.31
CA VAL A 379 -14.86 10.41 7.09
C VAL A 379 -15.34 11.42 6.06
N LEU A 380 -14.73 12.60 6.07
CA LEU A 380 -15.19 13.76 5.32
C LEU A 380 -14.51 13.85 3.95
N HIS A 381 -15.29 13.82 2.88
CA HIS A 381 -14.80 14.09 1.53
C HIS A 381 -14.86 15.59 1.23
N GLY A 382 -13.72 16.27 1.25
CA GLY A 382 -13.66 17.70 0.97
C GLY A 382 -12.25 18.29 1.09
N ASP A 383 -12.15 19.58 0.82
CA ASP A 383 -10.88 20.33 0.87
C ASP A 383 -10.60 20.82 2.29
N SER A 384 -9.56 20.27 2.92
CA SER A 384 -9.11 20.63 4.26
C SER A 384 -8.73 22.11 4.42
N ARG A 385 -8.50 22.85 3.33
CA ARG A 385 -8.26 24.30 3.36
C ARG A 385 -9.51 25.11 3.70
N THR A 386 -10.71 24.56 3.49
CA THR A 386 -11.96 25.34 3.54
C THR A 386 -13.13 24.65 4.24
N ILE A 387 -13.07 23.31 4.42
CA ILE A 387 -14.18 22.56 4.98
C ILE A 387 -14.55 23.02 6.40
N GLY A 388 -15.86 23.19 6.64
CA GLY A 388 -16.43 23.42 7.96
C GLY A 388 -16.63 22.11 8.70
N ILE A 389 -15.69 21.73 9.58
CA ILE A 389 -15.69 20.42 10.23
C ILE A 389 -17.00 20.14 11.01
N PRO A 390 -17.52 21.03 11.87
CA PRO A 390 -18.72 20.73 12.64
C PRO A 390 -19.96 20.45 11.77
N ASP A 391 -20.13 21.20 10.69
CA ASP A 391 -21.29 21.04 9.80
C ASP A 391 -21.16 19.77 8.95
N ALA A 392 -19.95 19.48 8.48
CA ALA A 392 -19.66 18.25 7.74
C ALA A 392 -19.83 17.00 8.62
N VAL A 393 -19.35 17.02 9.87
CA VAL A 393 -19.58 15.92 10.81
C VAL A 393 -21.06 15.81 11.15
N ARG A 394 -21.79 16.92 11.33
CA ARG A 394 -23.22 16.87 11.67
C ARG A 394 -24.06 16.17 10.59
N ALA A 395 -23.65 16.27 9.33
CA ALA A 395 -24.31 15.57 8.23
C ALA A 395 -24.14 14.05 8.29
N GLU A 396 -23.05 13.54 8.87
CA GLU A 396 -22.80 12.10 9.06
C GLU A 396 -23.28 11.60 10.44
N ASN A 397 -22.99 12.35 11.50
CA ASN A 397 -23.32 12.01 12.88
C ASN A 397 -23.56 13.30 13.72
N PRO A 398 -24.83 13.66 13.99
CA PRO A 398 -25.18 14.83 14.79
C PRO A 398 -24.66 14.82 16.23
N ASP A 399 -24.63 13.65 16.88
CA ASP A 399 -24.18 13.52 18.27
C ASP A 399 -22.67 13.72 18.37
N PHE A 400 -21.92 13.18 17.40
CA PHE A 400 -20.48 13.42 17.33
C PHE A 400 -20.16 14.89 17.03
N ALA A 401 -20.93 15.54 16.15
CA ALA A 401 -20.80 16.98 15.91
C ALA A 401 -21.08 17.82 17.16
N ALA A 402 -22.10 17.45 17.95
CA ALA A 402 -22.38 18.10 19.23
C ALA A 402 -21.25 17.90 20.25
N ARG A 403 -20.64 16.70 20.28
CA ARG A 403 -19.44 16.42 21.08
C ARG A 403 -18.28 17.34 20.68
N ILE A 404 -17.97 17.44 19.39
CA ILE A 404 -16.91 18.31 18.87
C ILE A 404 -17.20 19.77 19.20
N ALA A 405 -18.44 20.24 19.04
CA ALA A 405 -18.81 21.61 19.39
C ALA A 405 -18.61 21.91 20.89
N LYS A 406 -18.85 20.93 21.76
CA LYS A 406 -18.72 21.08 23.22
C LYS A 406 -17.28 20.93 23.72
N LYS A 407 -16.57 19.90 23.29
CA LYS A 407 -15.23 19.53 23.79
C LYS A 407 -14.09 20.08 22.94
N ARG A 408 -14.37 20.51 21.71
CA ARG A 408 -13.39 20.77 20.64
C ARG A 408 -12.58 19.50 20.30
N ILE A 409 -11.68 19.60 19.34
CA ILE A 409 -10.78 18.51 18.93
C ILE A 409 -9.50 18.60 19.78
N ASP A 410 -9.02 17.48 20.33
CA ASP A 410 -7.90 17.46 21.28
C ASP A 410 -6.53 17.60 20.60
N GLY A 411 -6.41 17.16 19.34
CA GLY A 411 -5.19 17.36 18.58
C GLY A 411 -5.26 16.89 17.14
N VAL A 412 -4.15 17.06 16.42
CA VAL A 412 -3.97 16.66 15.03
C VAL A 412 -2.84 15.65 14.94
N PHE A 413 -3.03 14.58 14.19
CA PHE A 413 -1.96 13.67 13.78
C PHE A 413 -2.11 13.37 12.30
N THR A 414 -1.12 13.76 11.49
CA THR A 414 -1.28 13.79 10.02
C THR A 414 0.04 13.65 9.28
N SER A 415 -0.05 13.32 8.00
CA SER A 415 1.08 13.37 7.05
C SER A 415 0.62 14.00 5.74
N PRO A 416 0.93 15.27 5.48
CA PRO A 416 0.63 15.92 4.22
C PRO A 416 1.31 15.20 3.04
N PRO A 417 0.77 15.31 1.81
CA PRO A 417 1.47 14.86 0.61
C PRO A 417 2.82 15.58 0.48
N TYR A 418 3.90 14.92 0.08
CA TYR A 418 5.20 15.61 -0.05
C TYR A 418 5.34 16.25 -1.43
N VAL A 419 5.86 17.48 -1.44
CA VAL A 419 5.95 18.32 -2.65
C VAL A 419 6.61 17.60 -3.82
N GLY A 420 5.85 17.46 -4.91
CA GLY A 420 6.32 16.89 -6.16
C GLY A 420 6.61 15.38 -6.10
N GLN A 421 6.01 14.62 -5.18
CA GLN A 421 6.32 13.19 -5.04
C GLN A 421 5.32 12.26 -5.73
N ILE A 422 4.02 12.51 -5.59
CA ILE A 422 2.95 11.61 -6.08
C ILE A 422 1.77 12.44 -6.62
N ASP A 423 1.26 12.08 -7.79
CA ASP A 423 -0.10 12.46 -8.22
C ASP A 423 -1.08 11.40 -7.67
N TYR A 424 -1.80 11.72 -6.58
CA TYR A 424 -2.57 10.73 -5.82
C TYR A 424 -3.82 10.27 -6.56
N HIS A 425 -4.49 11.17 -7.28
CA HIS A 425 -5.60 10.82 -8.17
C HIS A 425 -5.14 9.85 -9.27
N GLU A 426 -3.98 10.09 -9.85
CA GLU A 426 -3.46 9.27 -10.94
C GLU A 426 -3.07 7.86 -10.49
N GLN A 427 -2.54 7.73 -9.27
CA GLN A 427 -2.23 6.43 -8.68
C GLN A 427 -3.44 5.47 -8.65
N HIS A 428 -4.66 6.01 -8.54
CA HIS A 428 -5.90 5.26 -8.47
C HIS A 428 -6.83 5.50 -9.65
N ALA A 429 -6.36 6.02 -10.79
CA ALA A 429 -7.18 6.39 -11.94
C ALA A 429 -8.20 5.31 -12.35
N TYR A 430 -7.80 4.02 -12.34
CA TYR A 430 -8.71 2.89 -12.59
C TYR A 430 -9.92 2.84 -11.64
N ALA A 431 -9.75 3.17 -10.36
CA ALA A 431 -10.82 3.15 -9.38
C ALA A 431 -11.78 4.34 -9.55
N TYR A 432 -11.23 5.52 -9.87
CA TYR A 432 -12.05 6.68 -10.19
C TYR A 432 -12.93 6.40 -11.40
N GLU A 433 -12.36 5.80 -12.44
CA GLU A 433 -13.09 5.43 -13.65
C GLU A 433 -14.11 4.31 -13.39
N LEU A 434 -13.72 3.21 -12.73
CA LEU A 434 -14.60 2.07 -12.44
C LEU A 434 -15.87 2.45 -11.65
N PHE A 435 -15.78 3.44 -10.77
CA PHE A 435 -16.86 3.80 -9.85
C PHE A 435 -17.47 5.18 -10.14
N GLY A 436 -17.08 5.82 -11.25
CA GLY A 436 -17.57 7.16 -11.60
C GLY A 436 -17.28 8.22 -10.53
N ILE A 437 -16.16 8.09 -9.80
CA ILE A 437 -15.79 9.05 -8.76
C ILE A 437 -15.21 10.29 -9.44
N ARG A 438 -15.72 11.46 -9.06
CA ARG A 438 -15.18 12.74 -9.55
C ARG A 438 -13.74 12.93 -9.06
N ARG A 439 -12.83 13.22 -9.98
CA ARG A 439 -11.46 13.64 -9.64
C ARG A 439 -11.41 15.13 -9.29
N ARG A 440 -10.50 15.50 -8.39
CA ARG A 440 -10.25 16.86 -7.92
C ARG A 440 -8.76 17.19 -8.05
N ASP A 441 -8.16 16.89 -9.21
CA ASP A 441 -6.71 17.01 -9.44
C ASP A 441 -6.19 18.43 -9.15
N ALA A 442 -6.95 19.47 -9.52
CA ALA A 442 -6.59 20.87 -9.27
C ALA A 442 -6.60 21.27 -7.78
N GLU A 443 -7.22 20.46 -6.92
CA GLU A 443 -7.24 20.68 -5.47
C GLU A 443 -6.06 19.98 -4.77
N GLU A 444 -5.27 19.14 -5.47
CA GLU A 444 -4.11 18.45 -4.90
C GLU A 444 -3.03 19.43 -4.42
N ILE A 445 -2.54 19.19 -3.21
CA ILE A 445 -1.41 19.92 -2.64
C ILE A 445 -0.13 19.11 -2.93
N GLY A 446 0.87 19.75 -3.53
CA GLY A 446 2.17 19.11 -3.76
C GLY A 446 2.19 18.02 -4.84
N ALA A 447 1.31 18.08 -5.84
CA ALA A 447 1.23 17.10 -6.93
C ALA A 447 2.58 16.92 -7.67
N LEU A 448 2.89 15.68 -8.08
CA LEU A 448 4.11 15.36 -8.84
C LEU A 448 4.19 16.14 -10.16
N SER A 449 3.07 16.25 -10.86
CA SER A 449 2.89 17.04 -12.08
C SER A 449 3.24 18.53 -11.93
N SER A 450 3.17 19.08 -10.71
CA SER A 450 3.58 20.47 -10.41
C SER A 450 5.09 20.63 -10.19
N GLY A 451 5.82 19.53 -10.02
CA GLY A 451 7.27 19.50 -9.79
C GLY A 451 7.69 20.05 -8.43
N THR A 452 8.98 20.40 -8.31
CA THR A 452 9.60 20.83 -7.04
C THR A 452 10.30 22.19 -7.15
N GLY A 453 9.90 23.03 -8.10
CA GLY A 453 10.46 24.38 -8.30
C GLY A 453 10.04 25.35 -7.20
N SER A 454 10.61 26.56 -7.18
CA SER A 454 10.31 27.56 -6.14
C SER A 454 8.81 27.87 -6.03
N ALA A 455 8.13 28.08 -7.16
CA ALA A 455 6.69 28.33 -7.20
C ALA A 455 5.87 27.16 -6.62
N ALA A 456 6.22 25.92 -6.96
CA ALA A 456 5.55 24.73 -6.44
C ALA A 456 5.76 24.57 -4.92
N ARG A 457 6.95 24.92 -4.41
CA ARG A 457 7.23 24.93 -2.98
C ARG A 457 6.43 26.00 -2.25
N GLN A 458 6.31 27.20 -2.80
CA GLN A 458 5.49 28.25 -2.18
C GLN A 458 4.02 27.86 -2.17
N GLN A 459 3.48 27.35 -3.28
CA GLN A 459 2.10 26.84 -3.32
C GLN A 459 1.85 25.71 -2.32
N TYR A 460 2.85 24.85 -2.10
CA TYR A 460 2.80 23.81 -1.09
C TYR A 460 2.75 24.40 0.32
N VAL A 461 3.62 25.37 0.63
CA VAL A 461 3.64 26.10 1.92
C VAL A 461 2.27 26.75 2.17
N ASP A 462 1.78 27.55 1.21
CA ASP A 462 0.48 28.21 1.29
C ASP A 462 -0.65 27.19 1.49
N GLY A 463 -0.60 26.07 0.76
CA GLY A 463 -1.60 25.02 0.80
C GLY A 463 -1.68 24.34 2.16
N VAL A 464 -0.56 23.83 2.67
CA VAL A 464 -0.49 23.16 3.98
C VAL A 464 -0.74 24.15 5.12
N GLY A 465 -0.19 25.37 5.04
CA GLY A 465 -0.41 26.44 6.00
C GLY A 465 -1.90 26.79 6.12
N ARG A 466 -2.61 26.92 5.00
CA ARG A 466 -4.08 27.12 5.00
C ARG A 466 -4.86 25.95 5.57
N VAL A 467 -4.42 24.71 5.35
CA VAL A 467 -5.03 23.54 5.98
C VAL A 467 -4.89 23.62 7.49
N LEU A 468 -3.67 23.81 7.99
CA LEU A 468 -3.39 23.89 9.43
C LEU A 468 -4.13 25.06 10.09
N SER A 469 -4.09 26.25 9.47
CA SER A 469 -4.84 27.42 9.92
C SER A 469 -6.35 27.15 9.98
N ASN A 470 -6.91 26.51 8.95
CA ASN A 470 -8.34 26.16 8.92
C ASN A 470 -8.73 25.24 10.07
N VAL A 471 -7.97 24.18 10.30
CA VAL A 471 -8.30 23.16 11.31
C VAL A 471 -8.03 23.61 12.73
N SER A 472 -7.02 24.47 12.95
CA SER A 472 -6.71 25.08 14.25
C SER A 472 -7.91 25.76 14.90
N ARG A 473 -8.86 26.26 14.11
CA ARG A 473 -10.12 26.87 14.58
C ARG A 473 -11.01 25.93 15.36
N TYR A 474 -10.86 24.62 15.19
CA TYR A 474 -11.67 23.57 15.83
C TYR A 474 -10.89 22.75 16.87
N VAL A 475 -9.55 22.84 16.85
CA VAL A 475 -8.67 22.23 17.86
C VAL A 475 -8.70 23.08 19.13
N ARG A 476 -8.50 22.47 20.30
CA ARG A 476 -8.33 23.18 21.58
C ARG A 476 -7.11 24.10 21.55
N ASP A 477 -7.03 25.03 22.49
CA ASP A 477 -5.91 25.98 22.54
C ASP A 477 -4.62 25.32 23.04
N ASP A 478 -4.76 24.32 23.92
CA ASP A 478 -3.70 23.42 24.39
C ASP A 478 -3.49 22.18 23.51
N GLY A 479 -4.10 22.14 22.32
CA GLY A 479 -4.08 20.97 21.44
C GLY A 479 -2.74 20.77 20.74
N ASN A 480 -2.33 19.51 20.60
CA ASN A 480 -1.06 19.13 19.97
C ASN A 480 -1.23 18.85 18.48
N PHE A 481 -0.30 19.33 17.66
CA PHE A 481 -0.25 19.07 16.22
C PHE A 481 1.00 18.26 15.89
N PHE A 482 0.82 17.00 15.51
CA PHE A 482 1.89 16.14 15.01
C PHE A 482 1.79 16.03 13.50
N VAL A 483 2.80 16.57 12.81
CA VAL A 483 2.88 16.55 11.34
C VAL A 483 4.10 15.77 10.90
N VAL A 484 3.87 14.61 10.29
CA VAL A 484 4.92 13.72 9.78
C VAL A 484 5.29 14.14 8.37
N ALA A 485 6.56 14.47 8.13
CA ALA A 485 7.01 14.93 6.82
C ALA A 485 8.46 14.58 6.50
N ASN A 486 8.74 14.39 5.21
CA ASN A 486 10.10 14.50 4.70
C ASN A 486 10.37 15.95 4.30
N ASP A 487 10.92 16.74 5.23
CA ASP A 487 11.17 18.17 4.97
C ASP A 487 12.52 18.45 4.31
N ARG A 488 12.73 17.88 3.11
CA ARG A 488 13.97 18.06 2.35
C ARG A 488 14.28 19.53 2.02
N PHE A 489 13.26 20.38 1.92
CA PHE A 489 13.40 21.77 1.48
C PHE A 489 13.26 22.79 2.62
N ASN A 490 13.17 22.33 3.87
CA ASN A 490 13.02 23.19 5.06
C ASN A 490 11.80 24.13 4.96
N LEU A 491 10.64 23.58 4.61
CA LEU A 491 9.38 24.31 4.39
C LEU A 491 8.54 24.40 5.66
N TYR A 492 8.70 23.49 6.61
CA TYR A 492 7.83 23.41 7.79
C TYR A 492 7.96 24.57 8.77
N PRO A 493 9.12 25.22 8.95
CA PRO A 493 9.19 26.46 9.72
C PRO A 493 8.26 27.55 9.17
N ALA A 494 8.23 27.75 7.85
CA ALA A 494 7.34 28.73 7.21
C ALA A 494 5.86 28.32 7.34
N ILE A 495 5.54 27.04 7.12
CA ILE A 495 4.19 26.49 7.28
C ILE A 495 3.68 26.70 8.72
N ALA A 496 4.51 26.47 9.73
CA ALA A 496 4.15 26.67 11.13
C ALA A 496 3.80 28.14 11.38
N THR A 497 4.69 29.07 11.02
CA THR A 497 4.45 30.52 11.19
C THR A 497 3.19 30.99 10.45
N GLU A 498 3.00 30.60 9.18
CA GLU A 498 1.83 31.00 8.39
C GLU A 498 0.51 30.42 8.92
N SER A 499 0.55 29.32 9.66
CA SER A 499 -0.62 28.69 10.26
C SER A 499 -0.92 29.15 11.68
N GLY A 500 -0.11 30.05 12.26
CA GLY A 500 -0.23 30.52 13.65
C GLY A 500 0.14 29.43 14.66
N LEU A 501 1.10 28.58 14.29
CA LEU A 501 1.62 27.50 15.12
C LEU A 501 3.12 27.68 15.36
N ALA A 502 3.61 27.27 16.53
CA ALA A 502 5.02 27.20 16.86
C ALA A 502 5.48 25.75 16.94
N ILE A 503 6.63 25.43 16.30
CA ILE A 503 7.31 24.14 16.45
C ILE A 503 7.98 24.12 17.82
N VAL A 504 7.52 23.23 18.70
CA VAL A 504 8.06 23.07 20.07
C VAL A 504 8.99 21.86 20.19
N ASN A 505 8.88 20.90 19.27
CA ASN A 505 9.80 19.77 19.19
C ASN A 505 9.86 19.18 17.77
N GLU A 506 10.98 18.52 17.45
CA GLU A 506 11.19 17.77 16.20
C GLU A 506 11.66 16.35 16.53
N TYR A 507 10.84 15.34 16.25
CA TYR A 507 11.27 13.94 16.35
C TYR A 507 11.77 13.48 14.99
N ARG A 508 13.07 13.23 14.84
CA ARG A 508 13.65 12.76 13.58
C ARG A 508 13.79 11.24 13.60
N ARG A 509 13.36 10.57 12.53
CA ARG A 509 13.40 9.11 12.41
C ARG A 509 13.95 8.64 11.06
N PRO A 510 14.70 7.53 11.01
CA PRO A 510 15.04 6.91 9.75
C PRO A 510 13.87 6.06 9.22
N VAL A 511 13.72 5.98 7.90
CA VAL A 511 12.72 5.13 7.24
C VAL A 511 13.42 4.02 6.45
N LEU A 512 13.52 2.84 7.07
CA LEU A 512 14.31 1.73 6.52
C LEU A 512 13.58 0.94 5.43
N ASN A 513 12.26 0.84 5.53
CA ASN A 513 11.42 0.03 4.65
C ASN A 513 10.53 0.92 3.77
N ARG A 514 11.02 1.28 2.58
CA ARG A 514 10.26 2.06 1.59
C ARG A 514 9.67 1.19 0.49
N THR A 515 8.51 1.61 -0.03
CA THR A 515 7.87 0.94 -1.19
C THR A 515 8.60 1.25 -2.50
N GLU A 516 9.35 2.34 -2.55
CA GLU A 516 10.17 2.73 -3.70
C GLU A 516 11.39 1.80 -3.87
N ARG A 517 11.84 1.64 -5.11
CA ARG A 517 13.05 0.85 -5.40
C ARG A 517 14.33 1.58 -5.02
N ASP A 518 14.28 2.92 -4.95
CA ASP A 518 15.41 3.70 -4.49
C ASP A 518 15.69 3.39 -3.02
N ARG A 519 16.95 3.07 -2.77
CA ARG A 519 17.49 2.53 -1.54
C ARG A 519 18.43 3.51 -0.85
N ARG A 520 18.38 4.79 -1.24
CA ARG A 520 19.08 5.90 -0.57
C ARG A 520 18.56 6.11 0.86
N PRO A 521 19.41 6.63 1.77
CA PRO A 521 18.99 7.02 3.11
C PRO A 521 17.78 7.97 3.03
N TYR A 522 16.78 7.73 3.86
CA TYR A 522 15.55 8.53 3.92
C TYR A 522 15.16 8.69 5.39
N ALA A 523 14.82 9.91 5.77
CA ALA A 523 14.39 10.25 7.12
C ALA A 523 13.11 11.08 7.06
N GLU A 524 12.31 11.00 8.11
CA GLU A 524 11.14 11.83 8.33
C GLU A 524 11.31 12.60 9.63
N THR A 525 10.75 13.80 9.67
CA THR A 525 10.60 14.60 10.87
C THR A 525 9.13 14.59 11.26
N ILE A 526 8.85 14.31 12.54
CA ILE A 526 7.55 14.55 13.15
C ILE A 526 7.65 15.90 13.86
N PHE A 527 7.05 16.91 13.25
CA PHE A 527 6.97 18.24 13.84
C PHE A 527 5.86 18.22 14.89
N HIS A 528 6.21 18.52 16.13
CA HIS A 528 5.26 18.77 17.20
C HIS A 528 5.08 20.28 17.32
N MET A 529 3.88 20.73 16.99
CA MET A 529 3.49 22.12 17.02
C MET A 529 2.36 22.36 18.02
N VAL A 530 2.32 23.57 18.54
CA VAL A 530 1.22 24.10 19.38
C VAL A 530 0.82 25.47 18.84
N LYS A 531 -0.36 25.95 19.22
CA LYS A 531 -0.78 27.32 18.86
C LYS A 531 0.07 28.36 19.57
N GLU A 532 0.36 29.45 18.89
CA GLU A 532 1.00 30.63 19.47
C GLU A 532 0.07 31.42 20.40
#